data_AF-A0A8H5HT60-F1
#
_entry.id   AF-A0A8H5HT60-F1
#
_cell.length_a   1.000
_cell.length_b   1.000
_cell.length_c   1.000
_cell.angle_alpha   90.00
_cell.angle_beta   90.00
_cell.angle_gamma   90.00
#
_symmetry.space_group_name_H-M   'P 1'
#
loop_
_entity.id
_entity.type
_entity.pdbx_description
1 polymer ?
#
loop_
_entity_poly.entity_id
_entity_poly.type
_entity_poly.pdbx_seq_one_letter_code
_entity_poly.pdbx_strand_id
1 'polypeptide(L)'
;MTEFRISSATSTKWTNDYLAEKMGDLPISVAVTPNGWGKRHADAVTQHPDGRLYFAEPLIEKMTMKSFLGKLSEDTVPKMETVYLQSQNGNLFSNLSFEGVQDSSEFVPLRKDVPSELKWCSEALDRGIDAVNLWIGDGNSVSSIHSDPYENIYTVVRGQKHFTLLPPPTGCI
;
A
#
# COMPACT_ATOMS: atom_id res chain seq x y z
N MET A 1 7.66 -0.23 27.96
CA MET A 1 7.40 -0.53 26.53
C MET A 1 5.89 -0.70 26.43
N THR A 2 5.17 0.34 26.02
CA THR A 2 3.71 0.34 25.98
C THR A 2 3.28 -0.23 24.63
N GLU A 3 2.76 -1.45 24.64
CA GLU A 3 2.26 -2.12 23.44
C GLU A 3 0.85 -1.59 23.14
N PHE A 4 0.73 -0.64 22.21
CA PHE A 4 -0.56 -0.22 21.69
C PHE A 4 -1.03 -1.28 20.68
N ARG A 5 -1.80 -2.26 21.16
CA ARG A 5 -2.54 -3.16 20.28
C ARG A 5 -3.77 -2.43 19.76
N ILE A 6 -3.75 -2.04 18.49
CA ILE A 6 -4.99 -1.78 17.76
C ILE A 6 -5.69 -3.13 17.65
N SER A 7 -6.66 -3.40 18.52
CA SER A 7 -7.50 -4.61 18.43
C SER A 7 -8.39 -4.47 17.20
N SER A 8 -7.84 -4.74 16.03
CA SER A 8 -8.63 -4.79 14.82
C SER A 8 -9.22 -6.19 14.73
N ALA A 9 -10.53 -6.31 14.99
CA ALA A 9 -11.32 -7.52 14.76
C ALA A 9 -11.26 -8.04 13.30
N THR A 10 -10.46 -7.40 12.43
CA THR A 10 -10.18 -7.77 11.04
C THR A 10 -9.08 -8.82 10.87
N SER A 11 -8.30 -9.13 11.91
CA SER A 11 -7.09 -9.97 11.78
C SER A 11 -7.36 -11.36 11.17
N THR A 12 -8.57 -11.92 11.33
CA THR A 12 -8.97 -13.19 10.70
C THR A 12 -9.89 -13.04 9.49
N LYS A 13 -10.45 -11.85 9.27
CA LYS A 13 -11.46 -11.62 8.22
C LYS A 13 -10.86 -11.51 6.83
N TRP A 14 -9.73 -10.82 6.71
CA TRP A 14 -9.10 -10.52 5.41
C TRP A 14 -8.26 -11.70 4.89
N THR A 15 -8.94 -12.80 4.55
CA THR A 15 -8.37 -13.91 3.78
C THR A 15 -8.31 -13.57 2.29
N ASN A 16 -7.54 -14.33 1.50
CA ASN A 16 -7.51 -14.13 0.04
C ASN A 16 -8.90 -14.33 -0.58
N ASP A 17 -9.62 -15.36 -0.13
CA ASP A 17 -10.98 -15.66 -0.61
C ASP A 17 -11.94 -14.52 -0.28
N TYR A 18 -11.89 -13.99 0.95
CA TYR A 18 -12.72 -12.86 1.35
C TYR A 18 -12.46 -11.64 0.47
N LEU A 19 -11.20 -11.27 0.27
CA LEU A 19 -10.84 -10.11 -0.56
C LEU A 19 -11.26 -10.30 -2.02
N ALA A 20 -11.02 -11.50 -2.57
CA ALA A 20 -11.41 -11.83 -3.93
C ALA A 20 -12.94 -11.81 -4.12
N GLU A 21 -13.70 -12.40 -3.20
CA GLU A 21 -15.16 -12.39 -3.23
C GLU A 21 -15.71 -10.97 -3.05
N LYS A 22 -15.19 -10.23 -2.07
CA LYS A 22 -15.71 -8.90 -1.71
C LYS A 22 -15.48 -7.87 -2.82
N MET A 23 -14.37 -7.99 -3.54
CA MET A 23 -14.05 -7.12 -4.67
C MET A 23 -14.63 -7.61 -6.00
N GLY A 24 -14.95 -8.90 -6.12
CA GLY A 24 -15.51 -9.50 -7.33
C GLY A 24 -14.63 -9.23 -8.57
N ASP A 25 -15.29 -8.85 -9.67
CA ASP A 25 -14.65 -8.56 -10.95
C ASP A 25 -14.24 -7.09 -11.12
N LEU A 26 -14.28 -6.29 -10.04
CA LEU A 26 -13.87 -4.89 -10.11
C LEU A 26 -12.38 -4.79 -10.48
N PRO A 27 -12.02 -4.01 -11.52
CA PRO A 27 -10.64 -3.81 -11.88
C PRO A 27 -9.95 -2.87 -10.87
N ILE A 28 -8.88 -3.36 -10.26
CA ILE A 28 -8.01 -2.60 -9.36
C ILE A 28 -6.70 -2.24 -10.05
N SER A 29 -6.13 -1.10 -9.68
CA SER A 29 -4.82 -0.64 -10.16
C SER A 29 -3.70 -1.30 -9.37
N VAL A 30 -2.83 -2.05 -10.05
CA VAL A 30 -1.72 -2.78 -9.45
C VAL A 30 -0.42 -2.33 -10.11
N ALA A 31 0.59 -1.98 -9.30
CA ALA A 31 1.93 -1.67 -9.78
C ALA A 31 2.67 -2.96 -10.16
N VAL A 32 3.34 -2.93 -11.30
CA VAL A 32 4.12 -4.04 -11.86
C VAL A 32 5.54 -3.55 -12.12
N THR A 33 6.52 -4.24 -11.54
CA THR A 33 7.94 -3.97 -11.75
C THR A 33 8.67 -5.23 -12.22
N PRO A 34 9.61 -5.14 -13.17
CA PRO A 34 10.39 -6.30 -13.58
C PRO A 34 11.31 -6.75 -12.44
N ASN A 35 11.40 -8.06 -12.18
CA ASN A 35 12.26 -8.66 -11.14
C ASN A 35 13.69 -8.97 -11.59
N GLY A 36 13.98 -8.81 -12.88
CA GLY A 36 15.33 -8.99 -13.42
C GLY A 36 16.30 -7.90 -12.92
N TRP A 37 17.57 -8.24 -12.75
CA TRP A 37 18.67 -7.31 -12.40
C TRP A 37 18.62 -6.73 -10.97
N GLY A 38 17.96 -7.40 -10.02
CA GLY A 38 17.86 -6.92 -8.64
C GLY A 38 16.92 -5.73 -8.48
N LYS A 39 16.15 -5.39 -9.53
CA LYS A 39 15.14 -4.34 -9.52
C LYS A 39 13.88 -4.94 -8.89
N ARG A 40 13.64 -4.63 -7.62
CA ARG A 40 12.42 -5.02 -6.89
C ARG A 40 11.66 -3.81 -6.35
N HIS A 41 12.17 -2.64 -6.72
CA HIS A 41 11.77 -1.38 -6.13
C HIS A 41 10.82 -0.67 -7.06
N ALA A 42 9.66 -0.28 -6.51
CA ALA A 42 8.87 0.78 -7.11
C ALA A 42 9.55 2.13 -6.82
N ASP A 43 9.42 3.07 -7.75
CA ASP A 43 9.84 4.46 -7.57
C ASP A 43 11.32 4.56 -7.17
N ALA A 44 12.18 4.02 -8.05
CA ALA A 44 13.58 3.77 -7.74
C ALA A 44 14.53 4.19 -8.86
N VAL A 45 15.77 4.52 -8.47
CA VAL A 45 16.86 4.74 -9.41
C VAL A 45 17.27 3.40 -10.03
N THR A 46 17.30 3.36 -11.35
CA THR A 46 17.54 2.16 -12.15
C THR A 46 18.56 2.44 -13.23
N GLN A 47 19.46 1.49 -13.49
CA GLN A 47 20.41 1.61 -14.59
C GLN A 47 19.80 1.06 -15.88
N HIS A 48 19.82 1.87 -16.93
CA HIS A 48 19.43 1.47 -18.28
C HIS A 48 20.62 0.82 -19.02
N PRO A 49 20.39 -0.05 -20.02
CA PRO A 49 21.47 -0.73 -20.75
C PRO A 49 22.51 0.18 -21.42
N ASP A 50 22.21 1.46 -21.64
CA ASP A 50 23.17 2.47 -22.12
C ASP A 50 24.11 3.00 -21.01
N GLY A 51 23.99 2.48 -19.79
CA GLY A 51 24.79 2.84 -18.62
C GLY A 51 24.24 4.02 -17.82
N ARG A 52 23.19 4.72 -18.29
CA ARG A 52 22.62 5.88 -17.60
C ARG A 52 21.67 5.46 -16.48
N LEU A 53 21.53 6.34 -15.50
CA LEU A 53 20.60 6.18 -14.39
C LEU A 53 19.31 6.95 -14.67
N TYR A 54 18.18 6.29 -14.40
CA TYR A 54 16.84 6.85 -14.53
C TYR A 54 16.10 6.65 -13.22
N PHE A 55 15.24 7.59 -12.85
CA PHE A 55 14.20 7.32 -11.87
C PHE A 55 13.02 6.68 -12.60
N ALA A 56 12.67 5.45 -12.24
CA ALA A 56 11.62 4.69 -12.91
C ALA A 56 10.42 4.47 -12.00
N GLU A 57 9.25 4.81 -12.53
CA GLU A 57 7.95 4.49 -11.95
C GLU A 57 7.51 3.08 -12.39
N PRO A 58 6.69 2.38 -11.60
CA PRO A 58 6.13 1.10 -11.99
C PRO A 58 5.12 1.22 -13.14
N LEU A 59 4.95 0.14 -13.91
CA LEU A 59 3.82 0.01 -14.82
C LEU A 59 2.54 -0.18 -13.99
N ILE A 60 1.47 0.55 -14.31
CA ILE A 60 0.17 0.32 -13.68
C ILE A 60 -0.68 -0.56 -14.58
N GLU A 61 -1.06 -1.74 -14.09
CA GLU A 61 -1.98 -2.65 -14.75
C GLU A 61 -3.32 -2.71 -14.01
N LYS A 62 -4.40 -2.87 -14.79
CA LYS A 62 -5.74 -3.17 -14.26
C LYS A 62 -5.95 -4.67 -14.23
N MET A 63 -6.27 -5.21 -13.06
CA MET A 63 -6.63 -6.63 -12.91
C MET A 63 -7.63 -6.82 -11.78
N THR A 64 -8.26 -7.98 -11.68
CA THR A 64 -9.16 -8.29 -10.55
C THR A 64 -8.34 -8.60 -9.29
N MET A 65 -8.93 -8.39 -8.11
CA MET A 65 -8.32 -8.77 -6.83
C MET A 65 -7.95 -10.27 -6.81
N LYS A 66 -8.79 -11.13 -7.40
CA LYS A 66 -8.51 -12.56 -7.53
C LYS A 66 -7.25 -12.85 -8.34
N SER A 67 -7.11 -12.22 -9.51
CA SER A 67 -5.92 -12.39 -10.37
C SER A 67 -4.66 -11.89 -9.66
N PHE A 68 -4.74 -10.72 -9.04
CA PHE A 68 -3.65 -10.13 -8.28
C PHE A 68 -3.18 -11.02 -7.12
N LEU A 69 -4.10 -11.52 -6.28
CA LEU A 69 -3.77 -12.42 -5.18
C LEU A 69 -3.23 -13.78 -5.67
N GLY A 70 -3.68 -14.24 -6.84
CA GLY A 70 -3.10 -15.39 -7.54
C GLY A 70 -1.63 -15.19 -7.86
N LYS A 71 -1.29 -14.07 -8.53
CA LYS A 71 0.11 -13.68 -8.84
C LYS A 71 0.99 -13.59 -7.58
N LEU A 72 0.44 -13.17 -6.44
CA LEU A 72 1.19 -13.15 -5.18
C LEU A 72 1.46 -14.56 -4.62
N SER A 73 0.55 -15.51 -4.81
CA SER A 73 0.60 -16.86 -4.22
C SER A 73 1.45 -17.87 -5.02
N GLU A 74 1.82 -17.53 -6.25
CA GLU A 74 2.65 -18.37 -7.14
C GLU A 74 4.14 -18.35 -6.71
N ASP A 75 4.48 -19.04 -5.63
CA ASP A 75 5.87 -19.13 -5.11
C ASP A 75 6.73 -20.20 -5.83
N THR A 76 6.14 -20.96 -6.75
CA THR A 76 6.78 -22.17 -7.34
C THR A 76 7.62 -21.92 -8.58
N VAL A 77 7.62 -20.69 -9.12
CA VAL A 77 8.38 -20.32 -10.34
C VAL A 77 9.13 -19.00 -10.08
N PRO A 78 10.36 -18.82 -10.58
CA PRO A 78 11.01 -17.52 -10.55
C PRO A 78 10.13 -16.47 -11.22
N LYS A 79 9.54 -15.57 -10.43
CA LYS A 79 8.66 -14.52 -10.95
C LYS A 79 9.50 -13.52 -11.74
N MET A 80 9.18 -13.34 -13.02
CA MET A 80 9.79 -12.30 -13.87
C MET A 80 9.37 -10.89 -13.47
N GLU A 81 8.29 -10.76 -12.70
CA GLU A 81 7.68 -9.50 -12.29
C GLU A 81 7.30 -9.55 -10.81
N THR A 82 7.40 -8.41 -10.13
CA THR A 82 6.78 -8.17 -8.82
C THR A 82 5.53 -7.35 -9.04
N VAL A 83 4.45 -7.76 -8.39
CA VAL A 83 3.19 -7.02 -8.36
C VAL A 83 2.93 -6.48 -6.96
N TYR A 84 2.53 -5.23 -6.88
CA TYR A 84 2.31 -4.53 -5.61
C TYR A 84 1.11 -3.58 -5.72
N LEU A 85 0.12 -3.74 -4.84
CA LEU A 85 -0.96 -2.77 -4.69
C LEU A 85 -0.44 -1.67 -3.76
N GLN A 86 -0.05 -0.54 -4.35
CA GLN A 86 0.63 0.53 -3.64
C GLN A 86 0.20 1.95 -3.97
N SER A 87 -0.88 2.10 -4.74
CA SER A 87 -1.40 3.42 -5.06
C SER A 87 -1.65 4.20 -3.78
N GLN A 88 -1.05 5.38 -3.68
CA GLN A 88 -1.30 6.30 -2.58
C GLN A 88 -2.46 7.24 -2.96
N ASN A 89 -2.60 8.37 -2.27
CA ASN A 89 -3.62 9.40 -2.50
C ASN A 89 -5.05 9.00 -2.10
N GLY A 90 -5.17 8.27 -0.99
CA GLY A 90 -6.47 7.92 -0.41
C GLY A 90 -7.19 6.85 -1.21
N ASN A 91 -6.44 5.82 -1.66
CA ASN A 91 -7.01 4.80 -2.54
C ASN A 91 -8.25 4.12 -1.92
N LEU A 92 -8.34 4.06 -0.58
CA LEU A 92 -9.48 3.54 0.16
C LEU A 92 -10.39 4.66 0.69
N PHE A 93 -9.85 5.70 1.33
CA PHE A 93 -10.58 6.92 1.68
C PHE A 93 -9.74 8.14 1.32
N SER A 94 -10.32 9.07 0.57
CA SER A 94 -9.72 10.36 0.23
C SER A 94 -10.34 11.49 1.08
N ASN A 95 -9.75 12.69 1.04
CA ASN A 95 -10.35 13.89 1.62
C ASN A 95 -11.82 14.10 1.18
N LEU A 96 -12.14 13.84 -0.09
CA LEU A 96 -13.49 13.93 -0.63
C LEU A 96 -14.46 12.98 0.08
N SER A 97 -14.01 11.76 0.42
CA SER A 97 -14.82 10.83 1.21
C SER A 97 -15.22 11.42 2.57
N PHE A 98 -14.32 12.16 3.22
CA PHE A 98 -14.58 12.74 4.54
C PHE A 98 -15.48 13.98 4.49
N GLU A 99 -15.49 14.68 3.36
CA GLU A 99 -16.43 15.79 3.08
C GLU A 99 -17.84 15.31 2.68
N GLY A 100 -18.07 13.99 2.66
CA GLY A 100 -19.35 13.41 2.25
C GLY A 100 -19.58 13.44 0.74
N VAL A 101 -18.54 13.74 -0.04
CA VAL A 101 -18.56 13.68 -1.50
C VAL A 101 -18.29 12.24 -1.92
N GLN A 102 -19.13 11.70 -2.80
CA GLN A 102 -18.88 10.37 -3.38
C GLN A 102 -17.60 10.41 -4.21
N ASP A 103 -16.57 9.69 -3.78
CA ASP A 103 -15.33 9.55 -4.53
C ASP A 103 -15.33 8.29 -5.41
N SER A 104 -14.32 8.20 -6.28
CA SER A 104 -14.15 7.13 -7.26
C SER A 104 -13.21 6.00 -6.79
N SER A 105 -13.15 5.74 -5.49
CA SER A 105 -12.27 4.70 -4.94
C SER A 105 -12.59 3.33 -5.52
N GLU A 106 -11.55 2.60 -5.92
CA GLU A 106 -11.67 1.21 -6.39
C GLU A 106 -12.03 0.24 -5.25
N PHE A 107 -11.80 0.65 -4.00
CA PHE A 107 -11.90 -0.20 -2.80
C PHE A 107 -13.11 0.12 -1.92
N VAL A 108 -14.13 0.80 -2.45
CA VAL A 108 -15.41 1.04 -1.77
C VAL A 108 -15.98 -0.22 -1.08
N PRO A 109 -15.95 -1.43 -1.69
CA PRO A 109 -16.46 -2.64 -1.03
C PRO A 109 -15.76 -3.00 0.30
N LEU A 110 -14.53 -2.55 0.52
CA LEU A 110 -13.73 -2.84 1.72
C LEU A 110 -13.85 -1.76 2.81
N ARG A 111 -14.43 -0.59 2.51
CA ARG A 111 -14.54 0.53 3.46
C ARG A 111 -15.20 0.19 4.79
N LYS A 112 -16.16 -0.74 4.80
CA LYS A 112 -16.86 -1.14 6.04
C LYS A 112 -15.95 -1.88 7.03
N ASP A 113 -14.79 -2.33 6.58
CA ASP A 113 -13.84 -3.08 7.39
C ASP A 113 -12.73 -2.20 7.96
N VAL A 114 -12.62 -0.96 7.49
CA VAL A 114 -11.55 -0.03 7.85
C VAL A 114 -12.17 1.24 8.41
N PRO A 115 -11.77 1.69 9.61
CA PRO A 115 -12.31 2.94 10.15
C PRO A 115 -11.89 4.11 9.26
N SER A 116 -12.84 5.02 9.01
CA SER A 116 -12.59 6.28 8.31
C SER A 116 -11.92 7.32 9.21
N GLU A 117 -11.79 7.05 10.51
CA GLU A 117 -11.17 7.95 11.49
C GLU A 117 -10.51 7.15 12.63
N LEU A 118 -9.41 7.69 13.17
CA LEU A 118 -8.79 7.23 14.41
C LEU A 118 -8.89 8.32 15.47
N LYS A 119 -9.99 8.34 16.25
CA LYS A 119 -10.31 9.43 17.20
C LYS A 119 -9.14 9.86 18.08
N TRP A 120 -8.43 8.90 18.68
CA TRP A 120 -7.28 9.19 19.54
C TRP A 120 -6.17 9.97 18.81
N CYS A 121 -5.98 9.72 17.52
CA CYS A 121 -4.99 10.40 16.69
C CYS A 121 -5.51 11.76 16.27
N SER A 122 -6.76 11.84 15.84
CA SER A 122 -7.38 13.10 15.43
C SER A 122 -7.37 14.12 16.58
N GLU A 123 -7.72 13.67 17.79
CA GLU A 123 -7.70 14.48 19.01
C GLU A 123 -6.29 14.90 19.42
N ALA A 124 -5.29 14.01 19.27
CA ALA A 124 -3.91 14.31 19.66
C ALA A 124 -3.20 15.28 18.70
N LEU A 125 -3.53 15.23 17.40
CA LEU A 125 -2.93 16.07 16.36
C LEU A 125 -3.74 17.33 16.03
N ASP A 126 -4.95 17.46 16.59
CA ASP A 126 -5.94 18.49 16.23
C ASP A 126 -6.18 18.56 14.70
N ARG A 127 -6.19 17.39 14.05
CA ARG A 127 -6.29 17.24 12.60
C ARG A 127 -7.01 15.95 12.21
N GLY A 128 -7.81 16.00 11.15
CA GLY A 128 -8.43 14.83 10.56
C GLY A 128 -7.45 13.99 9.74
N ILE A 129 -7.91 12.82 9.28
CA ILE A 129 -7.16 11.98 8.35
C ILE A 129 -7.29 12.59 6.94
N ASP A 130 -6.16 12.82 6.25
CA ASP A 130 -6.17 13.31 4.87
C ASP A 130 -6.43 12.18 3.86
N ALA A 131 -5.88 10.99 4.14
CA ALA A 131 -5.97 9.83 3.27
C ALA A 131 -5.85 8.51 4.05
N VAL A 132 -6.61 7.51 3.61
CA VAL A 132 -6.42 6.10 4.01
C VAL A 132 -6.07 5.30 2.77
N ASN A 133 -4.93 4.62 2.83
CA ASN A 133 -4.43 3.77 1.76
C ASN A 133 -4.45 2.30 2.19
N LEU A 134 -4.82 1.43 1.25
CA LEU A 134 -4.65 0.00 1.31
C LEU A 134 -3.36 -0.39 0.58
N TRP A 135 -2.54 -1.22 1.22
CA TRP A 135 -1.36 -1.82 0.62
C TRP A 135 -1.44 -3.35 0.70
N ILE A 136 -1.13 -4.02 -0.41
CA ILE A 136 -1.03 -5.49 -0.47
C ILE A 136 0.15 -5.84 -1.39
N GLY A 137 1.08 -6.67 -0.93
CA GLY A 137 2.23 -7.15 -1.69
C GLY A 137 2.84 -8.38 -1.04
N ASP A 138 3.93 -8.89 -1.62
CA ASP A 138 4.72 -10.00 -1.06
C ASP A 138 6.12 -9.54 -0.63
N GLY A 139 6.97 -10.48 -0.21
CA GLY A 139 8.35 -10.21 0.21
C GLY A 139 9.27 -9.68 -0.91
N ASN A 140 8.81 -9.65 -2.16
CA ASN A 140 9.55 -9.06 -3.27
C ASN A 140 9.17 -7.58 -3.49
N SER A 141 8.10 -7.08 -2.86
CA SER A 141 7.65 -5.69 -2.99
C SER A 141 8.42 -4.77 -2.02
N VAL A 142 9.38 -4.01 -2.53
CA VAL A 142 10.23 -3.14 -1.68
C VAL A 142 10.08 -1.66 -2.07
N SER A 143 9.69 -0.82 -1.11
CA SER A 143 9.68 0.64 -1.30
C SER A 143 11.09 1.22 -1.06
N SER A 144 11.54 2.10 -1.95
CA SER A 144 12.82 2.82 -1.79
C SER A 144 12.80 3.73 -0.54
N ILE A 145 13.98 4.14 -0.05
CA ILE A 145 14.09 5.14 1.02
C ILE A 145 13.50 6.48 0.53
N HIS A 146 12.60 7.04 1.32
CA HIS A 146 11.97 8.35 1.09
C HIS A 146 11.52 8.97 2.42
N SER A 147 11.02 10.20 2.36
CA SER A 147 10.38 10.90 3.46
C SER A 147 9.09 11.53 2.97
N ASP A 148 8.03 11.42 3.75
CA ASP A 148 6.74 12.01 3.45
C ASP A 148 6.46 13.21 4.38
N PRO A 149 5.76 14.26 3.92
CA PRO A 149 5.34 15.37 4.76
C PRO A 149 4.05 15.05 5.54
N TYR A 150 3.91 13.81 6.04
CA TYR A 150 2.71 13.32 6.73
C TYR A 150 3.05 12.57 8.03
N GLU A 151 2.16 12.70 9.02
CA GLU A 151 2.16 11.85 10.22
C GLU A 151 1.51 10.49 9.87
N ASN A 152 2.35 9.51 9.51
CA ASN A 152 1.87 8.21 9.03
C ASN A 152 1.54 7.24 10.18
N ILE A 153 0.30 6.73 10.20
CA ILE A 153 -0.09 5.57 11.03
C ILE A 153 -0.14 4.31 10.17
N TYR A 154 0.81 3.41 10.38
CA TYR A 154 0.88 2.15 9.65
C TYR A 154 0.26 1.00 10.44
N THR A 155 -0.78 0.36 9.89
CA THR A 155 -1.44 -0.81 10.51
C THR A 155 -1.26 -2.05 9.63
N VAL A 156 -0.67 -3.11 10.19
CA VAL A 156 -0.55 -4.40 9.49
C VAL A 156 -1.77 -5.27 9.83
N VAL A 157 -2.59 -5.56 8.81
CA VAL A 157 -3.77 -6.44 8.96
C VAL A 157 -3.37 -7.92 8.89
N ARG A 158 -2.47 -8.27 7.97
CA ARG A 158 -1.98 -9.64 7.74
C ARG A 158 -0.52 -9.64 7.31
N GLY A 159 0.27 -10.58 7.82
CA GLY A 159 1.69 -10.70 7.51
C GLY A 159 2.55 -9.77 8.34
N GLN A 160 3.65 -9.27 7.76
CA GLN A 160 4.63 -8.43 8.42
C GLN A 160 5.15 -7.36 7.45
N LYS A 161 5.45 -6.16 7.96
CA LYS A 161 6.13 -5.10 7.22
C LYS A 161 7.41 -4.74 7.98
N HIS A 162 8.54 -4.75 7.27
CA HIS A 162 9.84 -4.40 7.83
C HIS A 162 10.16 -2.95 7.46
N PHE A 163 10.47 -2.12 8.45
CA PHE A 163 10.83 -0.72 8.26
C PHE A 163 12.31 -0.51 8.60
N THR A 164 13.01 0.23 7.74
CA THR A 164 14.30 0.83 8.08
C THR A 164 14.06 2.33 8.22
N LEU A 165 14.20 2.85 9.45
CA LEU A 165 13.91 4.25 9.75
C LEU A 165 15.21 5.02 9.96
N LEU A 166 15.30 6.18 9.30
CA LEU A 166 16.37 7.15 9.50
C LEU A 166 15.75 8.40 10.12
N PRO A 167 16.33 8.97 11.19
CA PRO A 167 15.82 10.23 11.73
C PRO A 167 15.99 11.36 10.70
N PRO A 168 15.16 12.40 10.75
CA PRO A 168 15.37 13.59 9.93
C PRO A 168 16.79 14.14 10.11
N PRO A 169 17.43 14.67 9.05
CA PRO A 169 18.74 15.29 9.18
C PRO A 169 18.65 16.44 10.18
N THR A 170 19.55 16.44 11.16
CA THR A 170 19.64 17.49 12.18
C THR A 170 20.03 18.82 11.53
N GLY A 171 19.13 19.80 11.53
CA GLY A 171 19.46 21.17 11.10
C GLY A 171 18.46 21.91 10.22
N CYS A 172 17.31 21.31 9.87
CA CYS A 172 16.24 22.01 9.14
C CYS A 172 14.96 22.08 10.01
N ILE A 173 14.95 23.01 10.95
CA ILE A 173 13.74 23.58 11.57
C ILE A 173 13.83 25.09 11.46
#